data_AF-A0A1V5VVG9-F1
#
_entry.id   AF-A0A1V5VVG9-F1
#
_cell.length_a   1.000
_cell.length_b   1.000
_cell.length_c   1.000
_cell.angle_alpha   90.00
_cell.angle_beta   90.00
_cell.angle_gamma   90.00
#
_symmetry.space_group_name_H-M   'P 1'
#
loop_
_entity.id
_entity.type
_entity.pdbx_description
1 polymer ?
#
loop_
_entity_poly.entity_id
_entity_poly.type
_entity_poly.pdbx_seq_one_letter_code
_entity_poly.pdbx_strand_id
1 'polypeptide(L)'
;MASRIKAVNAYAPKIKLGKRVEMGDLVAFIARGTGLNESGVRQVLLELRDAVLFFTLQGQPVKLEGLGTYTPTIDLAGELGIGHRADIALKNGLNVPGKFRGEIIHHENLGKTSDELVALWNAEHPEDPVS
;
A
#
# COMPACT_ATOMS: atom_id res chain seq x y z
N MET A 1 5.39 -20.00 -25.15
CA MET A 1 5.45 -20.63 -23.81
C MET A 1 5.53 -19.49 -22.80
N ALA A 2 4.47 -19.30 -22.02
CA ALA A 2 4.42 -18.24 -21.02
C ALA A 2 5.36 -18.60 -19.85
N SER A 3 5.88 -17.59 -19.16
CA SER A 3 6.57 -17.84 -17.90
C SER A 3 5.54 -18.16 -16.81
N ARG A 4 5.90 -19.04 -15.87
CA ARG A 4 5.10 -19.33 -14.68
C ARG A 4 4.67 -18.06 -13.94
N ILE A 5 5.55 -17.07 -13.88
CA ILE A 5 5.28 -15.76 -13.27
C ILE A 5 4.16 -15.01 -14.03
N LYS A 6 4.16 -15.02 -15.37
CA LYS A 6 3.12 -14.39 -16.19
C LYS A 6 1.76 -15.04 -15.92
N ALA A 7 1.69 -16.38 -15.91
CA ALA A 7 0.45 -17.11 -15.66
C ALA A 7 -0.10 -16.87 -14.25
N VAL A 8 0.74 -16.98 -13.21
CA VAL A 8 0.34 -16.71 -11.83
C VAL A 8 -0.12 -15.27 -11.66
N ASN A 9 0.62 -14.30 -12.19
CA ASN A 9 0.24 -12.90 -12.08
C ASN A 9 -1.06 -12.58 -12.83
N ALA A 10 -1.44 -13.33 -13.87
CA ALA A 10 -2.71 -13.12 -14.55
C ALA A 10 -3.88 -13.44 -13.63
N TYR A 11 -3.85 -14.58 -12.93
CA TYR A 11 -5.00 -15.09 -12.16
C TYR A 11 -4.91 -14.88 -10.64
N ALA A 12 -3.77 -14.41 -10.11
CA ALA A 12 -3.62 -14.15 -8.69
C ALA A 12 -4.68 -13.13 -8.20
N PRO A 13 -5.22 -13.31 -6.97
CA PRO A 13 -6.10 -12.33 -6.35
C PRO A 13 -5.43 -10.97 -6.25
N LYS A 14 -6.12 -9.92 -6.72
CA LYS A 14 -5.60 -8.55 -6.70
C LYS A 14 -6.64 -7.59 -6.17
N ILE A 15 -6.21 -6.60 -5.40
CA ILE A 15 -7.08 -5.49 -5.06
C ILE A 15 -7.24 -4.61 -6.29
N LYS A 16 -8.48 -4.36 -6.70
CA LYS A 16 -8.78 -3.31 -7.68
C LYS A 16 -8.66 -1.97 -6.98
N LEU A 17 -7.58 -1.27 -7.28
CA LEU A 17 -7.33 0.04 -6.69
C LEU A 17 -8.40 1.03 -7.17
N GLY A 18 -9.05 1.69 -6.21
CA GLY A 18 -9.95 2.81 -6.50
C GLY A 18 -9.18 4.08 -6.83
N LYS A 19 -9.91 5.20 -6.96
CA LYS A 19 -9.29 6.52 -7.10
C LYS A 19 -8.32 6.75 -5.93
N ARG A 20 -7.09 7.15 -6.24
CA ARG A 20 -6.13 7.58 -5.24
C ARG A 20 -6.70 8.78 -4.48
N VAL A 21 -6.67 8.70 -3.14
CA VAL A 21 -7.01 9.81 -2.25
C VAL A 21 -5.91 10.85 -2.35
N GLU A 22 -6.25 12.07 -2.72
CA GLU A 22 -5.32 13.20 -2.79
C GLU A 22 -5.35 14.02 -1.49
N MET A 23 -4.39 14.94 -1.32
CA MET A 23 -4.32 15.82 -0.13
C MET A 23 -5.64 16.55 0.15
N GLY A 24 -6.36 16.99 -0.90
CA GLY A 24 -7.66 17.63 -0.74
C GLY A 24 -8.73 16.72 -0.15
N ASP A 25 -8.78 15.46 -0.61
CA ASP A 25 -9.74 14.46 -0.11
C ASP A 25 -9.46 14.16 1.39
N LEU A 26 -8.19 14.05 1.77
CA LEU A 26 -7.77 13.83 3.16
C LEU A 26 -8.09 15.02 4.07
N VAL A 27 -7.81 16.25 3.60
CA VAL A 27 -8.09 17.49 4.33
C VAL A 27 -9.58 17.62 4.61
N ALA A 28 -10.44 17.42 3.60
CA ALA A 28 -11.89 17.46 3.78
C ALA A 28 -12.39 16.39 4.76
N PHE A 29 -11.82 15.17 4.70
CA PHE A 29 -12.15 14.08 5.62
C PHE A 29 -11.79 14.37 7.08
N ILE A 30 -10.66 15.04 7.33
CA ILE A 30 -10.22 15.39 8.69
C ILE A 30 -10.98 16.61 9.20
N ALA A 31 -11.15 17.65 8.38
CA ALA A 31 -11.85 18.88 8.76
C ALA A 31 -13.27 18.59 9.26
N ARG A 32 -14.02 17.72 8.56
CA ARG A 32 -15.37 17.31 9.00
C ARG A 32 -15.42 16.60 10.36
N GLY A 33 -14.31 15.98 10.79
CA GLY A 33 -14.21 15.19 12.01
C GLY A 33 -13.57 15.95 13.18
N THR A 34 -13.21 17.22 12.97
CA THR A 34 -12.49 18.05 13.94
C THR A 34 -13.13 19.44 14.02
N GLY A 35 -12.66 20.29 14.94
CA GLY A 35 -13.03 21.71 14.97
C GLY A 35 -12.20 22.59 14.03
N LEU A 36 -11.32 22.00 13.22
CA LEU A 36 -10.42 22.75 12.34
C LEU A 36 -11.07 22.97 10.96
N ASN A 37 -10.86 24.16 10.39
CA ASN A 37 -11.17 24.38 8.98
C ASN A 37 -10.14 23.69 8.07
N GLU A 38 -10.50 23.51 6.80
CA GLU A 38 -9.66 22.80 5.83
C GLU A 38 -8.26 23.42 5.64
N SER A 39 -8.16 24.75 5.67
CA SER A 39 -6.86 25.44 5.59
C SER A 39 -5.95 25.10 6.76
N GLY A 40 -6.50 25.07 7.98
CA GLY A 40 -5.78 24.70 9.19
C GLY A 40 -5.33 23.25 9.17
N VAL A 41 -6.20 22.32 8.75
CA VAL A 41 -5.83 20.91 8.57
C VAL A 41 -4.70 20.75 7.56
N ARG A 42 -4.81 21.42 6.40
CA ARG A 42 -3.76 21.38 5.37
C ARG A 42 -2.43 21.90 5.92
N GLN A 43 -2.45 23.01 6.65
CA GLN A 43 -1.24 23.57 7.26
C GLN A 43 -0.60 22.56 8.23
N VAL A 44 -1.37 21.96 9.13
CA VAL A 44 -0.85 20.96 10.09
C VAL A 44 -0.22 19.76 9.37
N LEU A 45 -0.83 19.26 8.28
CA LEU A 45 -0.27 18.15 7.51
C LEU A 45 1.05 18.52 6.81
N LEU A 46 1.18 19.76 6.34
CA LEU A 46 2.43 20.26 5.74
C LEU A 46 3.53 20.44 6.79
N GLU A 47 3.20 21.02 7.94
CA GLU A 47 4.13 21.16 9.07
C GLU A 47 4.57 19.78 9.59
N LEU A 48 3.68 18.80 9.63
CA LEU A 48 4.02 17.42 10.00
C LEU A 48 5.05 16.81 9.03
N ARG A 49 4.88 17.02 7.72
CA ARG A 49 5.86 16.59 6.70
C ARG A 49 7.22 17.24 6.97
N ASP A 50 7.23 18.54 7.23
CA ASP A 50 8.47 19.29 7.43
C ASP A 50 9.17 18.90 8.73
N ALA A 51 8.41 18.59 9.78
CA ALA A 51 8.93 18.03 11.03
C ALA A 51 9.56 16.64 10.82
N VAL A 52 8.90 15.75 10.06
CA VAL A 52 9.47 14.43 9.72
C VAL A 52 10.79 14.60 8.97
N LEU A 53 10.84 15.50 7.99
CA LEU A 53 12.07 15.80 7.26
C LEU A 53 13.16 16.35 8.18
N PHE A 54 12.83 17.32 9.05
CA PHE A 54 13.79 17.94 9.97
C PHE A 54 14.49 16.92 10.86
N PHE A 55 13.75 16.01 11.49
CA PHE A 55 14.33 15.00 12.37
C PHE A 55 15.07 13.91 11.60
N THR A 56 14.57 13.47 10.44
CA THR A 56 15.27 12.47 9.62
C THR A 56 16.59 13.00 9.04
N LEU A 57 16.68 14.30 8.73
CA LEU A 57 17.96 14.95 8.36
C LEU A 57 19.00 14.91 9.49
N GLN A 58 18.58 14.73 10.74
CA GLN A 58 19.46 14.56 11.91
C GLN A 58 19.76 13.09 12.21
N GLY A 59 19.36 12.17 11.34
CA GLY A 59 19.50 10.72 11.57
C GLY A 59 18.50 10.16 12.58
N GLN A 60 17.46 10.91 12.95
CA GLN A 60 16.47 10.48 13.94
C GLN A 60 15.25 9.87 13.24
N PRO A 61 14.92 8.59 13.49
CA PRO A 61 13.68 8.00 12.99
C PRO A 61 12.45 8.65 13.65
N VAL A 62 11.40 8.89 12.86
CA VAL A 62 10.15 9.49 13.33
C VAL A 62 9.03 8.47 13.30
N LYS A 63 8.47 8.16 14.47
CA LYS A 63 7.27 7.34 14.61
C LYS A 63 6.04 8.25 14.63
N LEU A 64 5.16 8.07 13.65
CA LEU A 64 3.81 8.63 13.65
C LEU A 64 2.84 7.56 14.12
N GLU A 65 2.33 7.70 15.35
CA GLU A 65 1.46 6.69 15.95
C GLU A 65 0.24 6.39 15.07
N GLY A 66 0.00 5.10 14.82
CA GLY A 66 -1.11 4.65 13.98
C GLY A 66 -0.88 4.78 12.47
N LEU A 67 0.26 5.33 12.01
CA LEU A 67 0.62 5.38 10.59
C LEU A 67 1.86 4.53 10.30
N GLY A 68 2.96 4.79 11.01
CA GLY A 68 4.19 4.05 10.80
C GLY A 68 5.44 4.76 11.32
N THR A 69 6.59 4.23 10.94
CA THR A 69 7.90 4.82 11.24
C THR A 69 8.63 5.15 9.96
N TYR A 70 9.13 6.38 9.89
CA TYR A 70 9.98 6.90 8.82
C TYR A 70 11.43 6.94 9.33
N THR A 71 12.29 6.14 8.73
CA THR A 71 13.68 5.94 9.16
C THR A 71 14.62 6.43 8.07
N PRO A 72 15.56 7.36 8.34
CA PRO A 72 16.59 7.69 7.37
C PRO A 72 17.49 6.48 7.10
N THR A 73 17.79 6.24 5.84
CA THR A 73 18.65 5.13 5.39
C THR A 73 19.76 5.67 4.49
N ILE A 74 20.85 4.92 4.38
CA ILE A 74 21.95 5.21 3.45
C ILE A 74 22.36 3.91 2.76
N ASP A 75 22.60 3.96 1.45
CA ASP A 75 23.11 2.82 0.70
C ASP A 75 24.65 2.81 0.63
N LEU A 76 25.22 1.82 -0.07
CA LEU A 76 26.68 1.71 -0.23
C LEU A 76 27.30 2.81 -1.10
N ALA A 77 26.50 3.50 -1.92
CA ALA A 77 26.93 4.63 -2.72
C ALA A 77 26.87 5.96 -1.93
N GLY A 78 26.29 5.95 -0.73
CA GLY A 78 26.09 7.13 0.09
C GLY A 78 24.81 7.89 -0.22
N GLU A 79 23.89 7.32 -1.02
CA GLU A 79 22.60 7.93 -1.31
C GLU A 79 21.67 7.81 -0.09
N LEU A 80 21.15 8.96 0.36
CA LEU A 80 20.20 9.01 1.48
C LEU A 80 18.79 8.69 1.00
N GLY A 81 18.07 7.89 1.79
CA GLY A 81 16.69 7.51 1.53
C GLY A 81 15.83 7.50 2.79
N ILE A 82 14.57 7.11 2.63
CA ILE A 82 13.62 6.91 3.72
C ILE A 82 13.06 5.49 3.65
N GLY A 83 13.35 4.71 4.69
CA GLY A 83 12.62 3.48 4.97
C GLY A 83 11.28 3.81 5.62
N HIS A 84 10.20 3.18 5.15
CA HIS A 84 8.87 3.29 5.75
C HIS A 84 8.39 1.92 6.22
N ARG A 85 8.03 1.82 7.50
CA ARG A 85 7.36 0.65 8.07
C ARG A 85 5.98 1.06 8.56
N ALA A 86 4.94 0.53 7.92
CA ALA A 86 3.55 0.75 8.33
C ALA A 86 3.28 0.22 9.74
N ASP A 87 2.45 0.94 10.48
CA ASP A 87 2.03 0.53 11.82
C ASP A 87 1.19 -0.76 11.78
N ILE A 88 1.37 -1.62 12.78
CA ILE A 88 0.63 -2.88 12.90
C ILE A 88 -0.88 -2.65 13.03
N ALA A 89 -1.31 -1.52 13.57
CA ALA A 89 -2.72 -1.15 13.69
C ALA A 89 -3.40 -1.05 12.32
N LEU A 90 -2.73 -0.49 11.30
CA LEU A 90 -3.27 -0.42 9.93
C LEU A 90 -3.38 -1.81 9.30
N LYS A 91 -2.33 -2.62 9.45
CA LYS A 91 -2.32 -4.01 8.94
C LYS A 91 -3.44 -4.82 9.57
N ASN A 92 -3.58 -4.77 10.90
CA ASN A 92 -4.62 -5.50 11.61
C ASN A 92 -6.01 -4.98 11.26
N GLY A 93 -6.18 -3.66 11.14
CA GLY A 93 -7.43 -3.02 10.74
C GLY A 93 -7.94 -3.46 9.37
N LEU A 94 -7.03 -3.60 8.38
CA LEU A 94 -7.36 -4.11 7.05
C LEU A 94 -7.75 -5.59 7.04
N ASN A 95 -7.18 -6.39 7.94
CA ASN A 95 -7.41 -7.84 8.01
C ASN A 95 -8.55 -8.24 8.96
N VAL A 96 -9.29 -7.29 9.53
CA VAL A 96 -10.50 -7.64 10.29
C VAL A 96 -11.54 -8.23 9.32
N PRO A 97 -12.06 -9.44 9.60
CA PRO A 97 -13.03 -10.09 8.72
C PRO A 97 -14.21 -9.16 8.40
N GLY A 98 -14.52 -9.00 7.12
CA GLY A 98 -15.64 -8.18 6.63
C GLY A 98 -15.44 -6.66 6.68
N LYS A 99 -14.30 -6.14 7.17
CA LYS A 99 -14.05 -4.68 7.17
C LYS A 99 -13.50 -4.13 5.86
N PHE A 100 -12.80 -4.94 5.08
CA PHE A 100 -12.34 -4.52 3.77
C PHE A 100 -13.54 -4.35 2.82
N ARG A 101 -13.72 -3.13 2.31
CA ARG A 101 -14.85 -2.77 1.42
C ARG A 101 -14.43 -2.55 -0.03
N GLY A 102 -13.16 -2.76 -0.36
CA GLY A 102 -12.67 -2.68 -1.74
C GLY A 102 -13.05 -3.91 -2.56
N GLU A 103 -12.82 -3.82 -3.87
CA GLU A 103 -13.06 -4.93 -4.79
C GLU A 103 -11.79 -5.78 -4.93
N ILE A 104 -11.95 -7.11 -4.85
CA ILE A 104 -10.89 -8.08 -5.11
C ILE A 104 -11.17 -8.74 -6.45
N ILE A 105 -10.26 -8.55 -7.41
CA ILE A 105 -10.24 -9.24 -8.70
C ILE A 105 -9.72 -10.65 -8.48
N HIS A 106 -10.33 -11.62 -9.15
CA HIS A 106 -10.04 -13.05 -8.97
C HIS A 106 -10.25 -13.52 -7.52
N HIS A 107 -11.31 -13.04 -6.88
CA HIS A 107 -11.67 -13.42 -5.53
C HIS A 107 -11.86 -14.95 -5.39
N GLU A 108 -12.38 -15.60 -6.43
CA GLU A 108 -12.54 -17.04 -6.57
C GLU A 108 -11.21 -17.83 -6.56
N ASN A 109 -10.08 -17.14 -6.73
CA ASN A 109 -8.75 -17.73 -6.69
C ASN A 109 -8.07 -17.58 -5.33
N LEU A 110 -8.74 -17.00 -4.33
CA LEU A 110 -8.22 -16.94 -2.96
C LEU A 110 -7.99 -18.37 -2.41
N GLY A 111 -6.77 -18.62 -1.93
CA GLY A 111 -6.36 -19.92 -1.40
C GLY A 111 -5.80 -20.90 -2.43
N LYS A 112 -5.88 -20.60 -3.73
CA LYS A 112 -5.26 -21.44 -4.78
C LYS A 112 -3.74 -21.34 -4.75
N THR A 113 -3.10 -22.46 -5.06
CA THR A 113 -1.66 -22.59 -5.24
C THR A 113 -1.23 -22.07 -6.62
N SER A 114 0.06 -21.79 -6.77
CA SER A 114 0.62 -21.36 -8.06
C SER A 114 0.40 -22.38 -9.18
N ASP A 115 0.39 -23.67 -8.88
CA ASP A 115 0.17 -24.73 -9.89
C ASP A 115 -1.28 -24.75 -10.37
N GLU A 116 -2.26 -24.53 -9.47
CA GLU A 116 -3.66 -24.40 -9.84
C GLU A 116 -3.93 -23.17 -10.71
N LEU A 117 -3.23 -22.06 -10.46
CA LEU A 117 -3.30 -20.86 -11.32
C LEU A 117 -2.68 -21.10 -12.70
N VAL A 118 -1.60 -21.89 -12.78
CA VAL A 118 -1.01 -22.30 -14.06
C VAL A 118 -1.93 -23.25 -14.82
N ALA A 119 -2.62 -24.16 -14.14
CA ALA A 119 -3.60 -25.03 -14.76
C ALA A 119 -4.76 -24.23 -15.38
N LEU A 120 -5.23 -23.19 -14.69
CA LEU A 120 -6.23 -22.24 -15.24
C LEU A 120 -5.70 -21.52 -16.47
N TRP A 121 -4.45 -21.03 -16.44
CA TRP A 121 -3.81 -20.43 -17.61
C TRP A 121 -3.74 -21.40 -18.79
N ASN A 122 -3.28 -22.62 -18.57
CA ASN A 122 -3.11 -23.62 -19.63
C ASN A 122 -4.45 -24.08 -20.22
N ALA A 123 -5.52 -24.07 -19.43
CA ALA A 123 -6.87 -24.37 -19.91
C ALA A 123 -7.44 -23.25 -20.79
N GLU A 124 -7.20 -21.98 -20.43
CA GLU A 124 -7.70 -20.81 -21.16
C GLU A 124 -6.80 -20.39 -22.35
N HIS A 125 -5.51 -20.73 -22.31
CA HIS A 125 -4.51 -20.37 -23.33
C HIS A 125 -3.74 -21.62 -23.81
N PRO A 126 -4.42 -22.58 -24.47
CA PRO A 126 -3.77 -23.80 -24.96
C PRO A 126 -2.65 -23.54 -25.99
N GLU A 127 -2.64 -22.36 -26.62
CA GLU A 127 -1.63 -21.90 -27.58
C GLU A 127 -0.35 -21.33 -26.93
N ASP A 128 -0.40 -20.92 -25.66
CA ASP A 128 0.75 -20.39 -24.91
C ASP A 128 0.89 -21.07 -23.54
N PRO A 129 1.04 -22.42 -23.49
CA PRO A 129 1.09 -23.14 -22.22
C PRO A 129 2.36 -22.80 -21.43
N VAL A 130 2.28 -22.97 -20.12
CA VAL A 130 3.42 -23.01 -19.20
C VAL A 130 3.77 -24.47 -18.94
N SER A 131 5.05 -24.80 -19.11
CA SER A 131 5.65 -26.10 -18.75
C SER A 131 6.03 -26.18 -17.27
#